data_AF-A0A930XLU4-F1
#
_entry.id   AF-A0A930XLU4-F1
#
_cell.length_a   1.000
_cell.length_b   1.000
_cell.length_c   1.000
_cell.angle_alpha   90.00
_cell.angle_beta   90.00
_cell.angle_gamma   90.00
#
_symmetry.space_group_name_H-M   'P 1'
#
loop_
_entity.id
_entity.type
_entity.pdbx_description
1 polymer ?
#
loop_
_entity_poly.entity_id
_entity_poly.type
_entity_poly.pdbx_seq_one_letter_code
_entity_poly.pdbx_strand_id
1 'polypeptide(L)'
;MSIQKFPLEAIQKIRQHITKALVLPSSERQPPSVKTFEDADELPEPGSLDDLGSLFQFGGASENQAVRLNQSGEWLVSAVNPAAALVRLPGLKLKSGYRLVSYLYRAEDKELKGVIWAVPEQLSTTDLLEAALEKAGDLNTPPKPQGALPDLFTALEGDRSAASFLVASILRREFLEFGAEGKHRRWAHHRLIDRIPTQLQPDWKKPPPPEMAPRVRVFPDGRAAVEFFSCRIVAPIAIFRHVDQYESGQYSANCTDRAIALATVVKQ
;
A
#
# COMPACT_ATOMS: atom_id res chain seq x y z
N MET A 1 -6.22 -32.92 8.61
CA MET A 1 -5.51 -31.69 8.21
C MET A 1 -6.40 -30.90 7.27
N SER A 2 -6.95 -29.76 7.71
CA SER A 2 -7.95 -29.03 6.93
C SER A 2 -7.33 -27.84 6.21
N ILE A 3 -7.49 -27.81 4.88
CA ILE A 3 -7.35 -26.59 4.10
C ILE A 3 -8.62 -25.77 4.35
N GLN A 4 -8.48 -24.55 4.84
CA GLN A 4 -9.60 -23.64 5.01
C GLN A 4 -9.79 -22.83 3.73
N LYS A 5 -11.00 -22.85 3.18
CA LYS A 5 -11.39 -22.06 2.01
C LYS A 5 -12.14 -20.82 2.47
N PHE A 6 -11.99 -19.74 1.73
CA PHE A 6 -12.64 -18.47 2.03
C PHE A 6 -13.47 -18.01 0.83
N PRO A 7 -14.68 -17.46 1.05
CA PRO A 7 -15.47 -16.89 -0.02
C PRO A 7 -14.80 -15.64 -0.57
N LEU A 8 -14.85 -15.46 -1.89
CA LEU A 8 -14.24 -14.32 -2.57
C LEU A 8 -14.73 -12.99 -2.01
N GLU A 9 -16.03 -12.89 -1.72
CA GLU A 9 -16.67 -11.68 -1.20
C GLU A 9 -16.06 -11.19 0.12
N ALA A 10 -15.68 -12.11 1.01
CA ALA A 10 -15.08 -11.74 2.29
C ALA A 10 -13.72 -11.05 2.07
N ILE A 11 -12.91 -11.57 1.14
CA ILE A 11 -11.60 -11.01 0.83
C ILE A 11 -11.72 -9.70 0.08
N GLN A 12 -12.71 -9.57 -0.80
CA GLN A 12 -13.01 -8.31 -1.47
C GLN A 12 -13.41 -7.22 -0.47
N LYS A 13 -14.22 -7.54 0.55
CA LYS A 13 -14.56 -6.61 1.64
C LYS A 13 -13.34 -6.19 2.45
N ILE A 14 -12.46 -7.14 2.79
CA ILE A 14 -11.18 -6.85 3.47
C ILE A 14 -10.34 -5.90 2.62
N ARG A 15 -10.20 -6.19 1.33
CA ARG A 15 -9.46 -5.34 0.39
C ARG A 15 -10.04 -3.93 0.33
N GLN A 16 -11.36 -3.80 0.19
CA GLN A 16 -12.05 -2.51 0.15
C GLN A 16 -11.85 -1.69 1.42
N HIS A 17 -11.87 -2.34 2.59
CA HIS A 17 -11.58 -1.68 3.87
C HIS A 17 -10.15 -1.13 3.90
N ILE A 18 -9.16 -1.96 3.53
CA ILE A 18 -7.75 -1.57 3.51
C ILE A 18 -7.53 -0.42 2.53
N THR A 19 -8.05 -0.51 1.30
CA THR A 19 -7.87 0.54 0.29
C THR A 19 -8.52 1.85 0.71
N LYS A 20 -9.70 1.81 1.34
CA LYS A 20 -10.37 3.00 1.87
C LYS A 20 -9.55 3.68 2.98
N ALA A 21 -8.85 2.91 3.81
CA ALA A 21 -8.01 3.46 4.88
C ALA A 21 -6.69 4.07 4.37
N LEU A 22 -6.24 3.69 3.18
CA LEU A 22 -4.97 4.14 2.57
C LEU A 22 -5.16 5.25 1.51
N VAL A 23 -6.35 5.86 1.45
CA VAL A 23 -6.66 6.93 0.52
C VAL A 23 -5.85 8.18 0.87
N LEU A 24 -5.02 8.65 -0.06
CA LEU A 24 -4.32 9.93 0.10
C LEU A 24 -5.31 11.10 0.11
N PRO A 25 -5.17 12.08 1.03
CA PRO A 25 -5.94 13.31 1.01
C PRO A 25 -5.64 14.14 -0.24
N SER A 26 -6.57 15.00 -0.65
CA SER A 26 -6.45 15.81 -1.87
C SER A 26 -5.22 16.72 -1.85
N SER A 27 -4.89 17.28 -0.68
CA SER A 27 -3.69 18.09 -0.44
C SER A 27 -2.38 17.33 -0.68
N GLU A 28 -2.41 16.00 -0.59
CA GLU A 28 -1.24 15.17 -0.88
C GLU A 28 -1.14 14.72 -2.33
N ARG A 29 -2.24 14.84 -3.10
CA ARG A 29 -2.29 14.46 -4.51
C ARG A 29 -1.94 15.59 -5.45
N GLN A 30 -2.14 16.83 -5.02
CA GLN A 30 -1.89 18.02 -5.83
C GLN A 30 -0.84 18.87 -5.14
N PRO A 31 0.15 19.41 -5.86
CA PRO A 31 0.96 20.49 -5.30
C PRO A 31 0.04 21.64 -4.92
N PRO A 32 0.27 22.34 -3.79
CA PRO A 32 -0.40 23.62 -3.56
C PRO A 32 -0.07 24.50 -4.77
N SER A 33 -1.11 24.97 -5.47
CA SER A 33 -0.93 26.00 -6.49
C SER A 33 -0.35 27.21 -5.78
N VAL A 34 0.95 27.46 -5.95
CA VAL A 34 1.54 28.72 -5.55
C VAL A 34 0.90 29.77 -6.46
N LYS A 35 -0.23 30.35 -6.02
CA LYS A 35 -0.54 31.72 -6.43
C LYS A 35 0.61 32.53 -5.87
N THR A 36 1.50 32.97 -6.76
CA THR A 36 2.60 33.86 -6.45
C THR A 36 2.05 35.05 -5.66
N PHE A 37 2.81 35.53 -4.69
CA PHE A 37 2.54 36.69 -3.83
C PHE A 37 2.33 38.04 -4.58
N GLU A 38 2.13 38.02 -5.90
CA GLU A 38 1.73 39.18 -6.69
C GLU A 38 0.21 39.42 -6.66
N ASP A 39 -0.60 38.43 -6.26
CA ASP A 39 -2.04 38.59 -6.02
C ASP A 39 -2.34 38.75 -4.52
N ALA A 40 -1.86 39.84 -3.91
CA ALA A 40 -2.04 40.13 -2.48
C ALA A 40 -3.49 40.54 -2.09
N ASP A 41 -4.44 40.57 -3.03
CA ASP A 41 -5.80 41.08 -2.81
C ASP A 41 -6.87 39.98 -2.63
N GLU A 42 -6.54 38.70 -2.68
CA GLU A 42 -7.49 37.61 -2.39
C GLU A 42 -6.90 36.59 -1.41
N LEU A 43 -6.81 36.98 -0.13
CA LEU A 43 -6.84 35.98 0.95
C LEU A 43 -8.27 35.41 0.99
N PRO A 44 -8.51 34.13 0.63
CA PRO A 44 -9.82 33.56 0.79
C PRO A 44 -10.15 33.48 2.29
N GLU A 45 -11.24 34.12 2.71
CA GLU A 45 -11.76 33.95 4.06
C GLU A 45 -12.04 32.46 4.33
N PRO A 46 -11.52 31.88 5.42
CA PRO A 46 -11.70 30.46 5.68
C PRO A 46 -13.19 30.14 5.93
N GLY A 47 -13.73 29.21 5.15
CA GLY A 47 -15.12 28.75 5.29
C GLY A 47 -15.32 27.72 6.39
N SER A 48 -14.24 27.17 6.97
CA SER A 48 -14.27 26.14 8.02
C SER A 48 -13.01 26.14 8.88
N LEU A 49 -13.11 25.63 10.11
CA LEU A 49 -11.98 25.43 11.03
C LEU A 49 -10.93 24.44 10.49
N ASP A 50 -11.32 23.55 9.58
CA ASP A 50 -10.39 22.63 8.90
C ASP A 50 -9.40 23.36 7.96
N ASP A 51 -9.74 24.58 7.51
CA ASP A 51 -8.91 25.37 6.59
C ASP A 51 -7.79 26.13 7.31
N LEU A 52 -7.82 26.21 8.65
CA LEU A 52 -6.81 26.91 9.44
C LEU A 52 -5.42 26.25 9.34
N GLY A 53 -5.35 24.95 9.03
CA GLY A 53 -4.07 24.26 8.81
C GLY A 53 -3.28 24.81 7.63
N SER A 54 -3.97 25.39 6.63
CA SER A 54 -3.34 25.99 5.46
C SER A 54 -2.77 27.39 5.74
N LEU A 55 -3.33 28.12 6.70
CA LEU A 55 -2.86 29.45 7.12
C LEU A 55 -1.48 29.41 7.79
N PHE A 56 -1.18 28.35 8.54
CA PHE A 56 0.14 28.20 9.18
C PHE A 56 1.28 27.87 8.21
N GLN A 57 0.99 27.49 6.95
CA GLN A 57 2.02 27.31 5.92
C GLN A 57 2.55 28.65 5.37
N PHE A 58 1.82 29.75 5.55
CA PHE A 58 2.23 31.07 5.06
C PHE A 58 3.19 31.81 6.01
N GLY A 59 3.29 31.39 7.28
CA GLY A 59 4.07 32.11 8.30
C GLY A 59 5.52 31.63 8.52
N GLY A 60 6.01 30.66 7.76
CA GLY A 60 7.28 29.97 8.06
C GLY A 60 8.31 29.88 6.95
N ALA A 61 8.02 30.40 5.74
CA ALA A 61 8.98 30.36 4.65
C ALA A 61 10.05 31.44 4.85
N SER A 62 11.11 31.09 5.60
CA SER A 62 12.38 31.80 5.50
C SER A 62 12.83 31.73 4.03
N GLU A 63 13.03 32.89 3.41
CA GLU A 63 13.28 33.12 1.97
C GLU A 63 14.50 32.37 1.39
N ASN A 64 15.21 31.56 2.19
CA ASN A 64 16.39 30.78 1.77
C ASN A 64 16.12 29.32 1.38
N GLN A 65 14.86 28.84 1.36
CA GLN A 65 14.51 27.52 0.80
C GLN A 65 13.92 27.58 -0.63
N ALA A 66 13.78 28.78 -1.19
CA ALA A 66 13.45 28.92 -2.60
C ALA A 66 14.66 28.51 -3.46
N VAL A 67 14.43 27.56 -4.36
CA VAL A 67 15.37 27.05 -5.39
C VAL A 67 16.37 25.99 -4.92
N ARG A 68 15.85 24.79 -4.63
CA ARG A 68 16.32 23.56 -5.29
C ARG A 68 15.13 22.70 -5.67
N LEU A 69 14.35 23.15 -6.65
CA LEU A 69 13.56 22.24 -7.47
C LEU A 69 14.55 21.33 -8.20
N ASN A 70 14.95 20.24 -7.54
CA ASN A 70 15.63 19.17 -8.23
C ASN A 70 14.65 18.68 -9.30
N GLN A 71 15.11 18.63 -10.55
CA GLN A 71 14.37 18.02 -11.67
C GLN A 71 14.03 16.52 -11.41
N SER A 72 14.58 15.95 -10.33
CA SER A 72 14.20 14.68 -9.72
C SER A 72 13.28 14.97 -8.53
N GLY A 73 12.02 14.55 -8.63
CA GLY A 73 10.97 14.73 -7.60
C GLY A 73 11.38 14.53 -6.13
N GLU A 74 10.52 14.98 -5.22
CA GLU A 74 10.81 15.11 -3.79
C GLU A 74 10.09 14.05 -2.94
N TRP A 75 10.76 13.59 -1.88
CA TRP A 75 10.16 12.77 -0.83
C TRP A 75 9.62 13.65 0.31
N LEU A 76 8.42 13.34 0.79
CA LEU A 76 7.79 14.02 1.91
C LEU A 76 7.17 13.02 2.89
N VAL A 77 7.09 13.40 4.16
CA VAL A 77 6.36 12.65 5.19
C VAL A 77 4.87 12.78 4.88
N SER A 78 4.16 11.65 4.82
CA SER A 78 2.71 11.64 4.58
C SER A 78 1.95 11.67 5.91
N ALA A 79 0.86 12.43 5.94
CA ALA A 79 -0.04 12.51 7.09
C ALA A 79 -0.94 11.27 7.22
N VAL A 80 -1.01 10.43 6.18
CA VAL A 80 -1.80 9.20 6.22
C VAL A 80 -1.22 8.24 7.26
N ASN A 81 -2.06 7.82 8.20
CA ASN A 81 -1.74 6.80 9.19
C ASN A 81 -2.07 5.40 8.64
N PRO A 82 -1.07 4.59 8.22
CA PRO A 82 -1.33 3.28 7.63
C PRO A 82 -1.87 2.27 8.65
N ALA A 83 -1.67 2.51 9.95
CA ALA A 83 -2.21 1.66 11.01
C ALA A 83 -3.75 1.71 11.07
N ALA A 84 -4.38 2.75 10.50
CA ALA A 84 -5.83 2.81 10.37
C ALA A 84 -6.38 1.62 9.55
N ALA A 85 -5.61 1.10 8.59
CA ALA A 85 -6.00 -0.07 7.81
C ALA A 85 -6.07 -1.37 8.64
N LEU A 86 -5.33 -1.43 9.76
CA LEU A 86 -5.33 -2.59 10.68
C LEU A 86 -6.56 -2.60 11.60
N VAL A 87 -7.23 -1.46 11.77
CA VAL A 87 -8.42 -1.35 12.61
C VAL A 87 -9.52 -2.23 12.04
N ARG A 88 -10.08 -3.13 12.86
CA ARG A 88 -11.13 -4.10 12.48
C ARG A 88 -10.69 -5.21 11.51
N LEU A 89 -9.40 -5.38 11.23
CA LEU A 89 -8.93 -6.56 10.52
C LEU A 89 -9.01 -7.79 11.44
N PRO A 90 -9.53 -8.93 10.95
CA PRO A 90 -9.70 -10.10 11.79
C PRO A 90 -8.34 -10.73 12.10
N GLY A 91 -8.06 -10.87 13.39
CA GLY A 91 -6.90 -11.61 13.90
C GLY A 91 -5.54 -10.99 13.60
N LEU A 92 -5.46 -9.72 13.17
CA LEU A 92 -4.20 -9.04 12.84
C LEU A 92 -4.16 -7.65 13.49
N LYS A 93 -3.03 -7.31 14.13
CA LYS A 93 -2.80 -6.02 14.77
C LYS A 93 -1.32 -5.63 14.72
N LEU A 94 -1.04 -4.36 14.98
CA LEU A 94 0.33 -3.87 15.18
C LEU A 94 0.81 -4.25 16.58
N LYS A 95 2.07 -4.70 16.70
CA LYS A 95 2.72 -4.94 17.99
C LYS A 95 2.80 -3.64 18.79
N SER A 96 2.66 -3.75 20.11
CA SER A 96 2.84 -2.62 21.02
C SER A 96 4.27 -2.06 20.91
N GLY A 97 4.40 -0.73 20.99
CA GLY A 97 5.68 -0.03 20.87
C GLY A 97 6.17 0.16 19.43
N TYR A 98 5.37 -0.19 18.41
CA TYR A 98 5.64 0.14 17.02
C TYR A 98 4.58 1.08 16.46
N ARG A 99 5.00 1.91 15.50
CA ARG A 99 4.13 2.77 14.70
C ARG A 99 4.41 2.55 13.21
N LEU A 100 3.36 2.64 12.40
CA LEU A 100 3.49 2.70 10.94
C LEU A 100 3.60 4.16 10.51
N VAL A 101 4.64 4.49 9.76
CA VAL A 101 4.88 5.81 9.18
C VAL A 101 4.96 5.69 7.68
N SER A 102 4.57 6.75 6.97
CA SER A 102 4.51 6.73 5.52
C SER A 102 5.22 7.93 4.91
N TYR A 103 5.84 7.71 3.76
CA TYR A 103 6.45 8.75 2.94
C TYR A 103 5.88 8.67 1.53
N LEU A 104 5.82 9.81 0.85
CA LEU A 104 5.37 9.93 -0.53
C LEU A 104 6.46 10.58 -1.36
N TYR A 105 6.69 10.02 -2.54
CA TYR A 105 7.49 10.62 -3.59
C TYR A 105 6.57 11.32 -4.58
N ARG A 106 6.91 12.56 -4.95
CA ARG A 106 6.20 13.32 -5.98
C ARG A 106 7.15 13.72 -7.10
N ALA A 107 6.88 13.23 -8.31
CA ALA A 107 7.54 13.71 -9.52
C ALA A 107 6.68 14.74 -10.26
N GLU A 108 7.30 15.58 -11.08
CA GLU A 108 6.61 16.57 -11.94
C GLU A 108 5.61 15.92 -12.90
N ASP A 109 5.88 14.70 -13.37
CA ASP A 109 5.04 13.92 -14.29
C ASP A 109 3.76 13.34 -13.66
N LYS A 110 3.34 13.84 -12.49
CA LYS A 110 2.21 13.31 -11.69
C LYS A 110 2.38 11.85 -11.28
N GLU A 111 3.62 11.35 -11.27
CA GLU A 111 3.92 10.05 -10.69
C GLU A 111 4.03 10.19 -9.19
N LEU A 112 3.19 9.43 -8.49
CA LEU A 112 3.21 9.29 -7.05
C LEU A 112 3.63 7.86 -6.70
N LYS A 113 4.42 7.74 -5.64
CA LYS A 113 4.75 6.46 -5.02
C LYS A 113 4.91 6.67 -3.54
N GLY A 114 4.29 5.81 -2.74
CA GLY A 114 4.47 5.80 -1.30
C GLY A 114 5.34 4.65 -0.83
N VAL A 115 5.87 4.81 0.38
CA VAL A 115 6.51 3.74 1.14
C VAL A 115 6.00 3.80 2.59
N ILE A 116 5.80 2.62 3.19
CA ILE A 116 5.40 2.49 4.58
C ILE A 116 6.51 1.78 5.33
N TRP A 117 6.88 2.32 6.49
CA TRP A 117 7.85 1.73 7.41
C TRP A 117 7.19 1.43 8.75
N ALA A 118 7.65 0.35 9.39
CA ALA A 118 7.40 0.12 10.81
C ALA A 118 8.60 0.60 11.62
N VAL A 119 8.36 1.52 12.55
CA VAL A 119 9.39 2.13 13.41
C VAL A 119 8.99 1.97 14.88
N PRO A 120 9.95 1.85 15.81
CA PRO A 120 9.67 1.97 17.23
C PRO A 120 8.98 3.31 17.52
N GLU A 121 7.99 3.30 18.39
CA GLU A 121 7.15 4.46 18.68
C GLU A 121 7.97 5.67 19.17
N GLN A 122 9.01 5.43 19.96
CA GLN A 122 9.92 6.46 20.49
C GLN A 122 10.76 7.13 19.40
N LEU A 123 10.89 6.50 18.23
CA LEU A 123 11.66 7.00 17.08
C LEU A 123 10.74 7.52 15.96
N SER A 124 9.46 7.71 16.25
CA SER A 124 8.45 8.15 15.29
C SER A 124 8.08 9.64 15.39
N THR A 125 8.94 10.44 16.04
CA THR A 125 8.75 11.90 16.15
C THR A 125 8.99 12.58 14.81
N THR A 126 8.30 13.70 14.58
CA THR A 126 8.38 14.44 13.31
C THR A 126 9.82 14.77 12.93
N ASP A 127 10.61 15.32 13.86
CA ASP A 127 12.01 15.68 13.62
C ASP A 127 12.87 14.49 13.13
N LEU A 128 12.66 13.29 13.69
CA LEU A 128 13.40 12.09 13.29
C LEU A 128 12.96 11.54 11.93
N LEU A 129 11.69 11.72 11.58
CA LEU A 129 11.15 11.34 10.27
C LEU A 129 11.65 12.31 9.19
N GLU A 130 11.67 13.61 9.47
CA GLU A 130 12.19 14.64 8.56
C GLU A 130 13.70 14.49 8.34
N ALA A 131 14.48 14.16 9.38
CA ALA A 131 15.90 13.86 9.24
C ALA A 131 16.18 12.66 8.29
N ALA A 132 15.21 11.77 8.06
CA ALA A 132 15.35 10.68 7.10
C ALA A 132 15.24 11.15 5.64
N LEU A 133 14.61 12.30 5.40
CA LEU A 133 14.49 12.92 4.06
C LEU A 133 15.83 13.45 3.55
N GLU A 134 16.70 13.95 4.43
CA GLU A 134 18.03 14.46 4.06
C GLU A 134 18.92 13.38 3.41
N LYS A 135 18.66 12.11 3.75
CA LYS A 135 19.39 10.95 3.23
C LYS A 135 18.63 10.26 2.09
N ALA A 136 17.41 10.71 1.79
CA ALA A 136 16.63 10.19 0.69
C ALA A 136 17.19 10.67 -0.64
N GLY A 137 17.08 9.83 -1.66
CA GLY A 137 17.51 10.14 -3.01
C GLY A 137 16.32 10.12 -3.96
N ASP A 138 16.52 9.44 -5.08
CA ASP A 138 15.49 9.23 -6.10
C ASP A 138 14.41 8.22 -5.64
N LEU A 139 13.51 7.87 -6.57
CA LEU A 139 12.45 6.88 -6.37
C LEU A 139 12.96 5.50 -5.90
N ASN A 140 14.21 5.16 -6.22
CA ASN A 140 14.84 3.89 -5.86
C ASN A 140 15.52 3.94 -4.48
N THR A 141 15.70 5.14 -3.95
CA THR A 141 16.38 5.42 -2.68
C THR A 141 15.41 6.10 -1.72
N PRO A 142 14.36 5.40 -1.26
CA PRO A 142 13.36 5.99 -0.37
C PRO A 142 13.96 6.38 0.98
N PRO A 143 13.38 7.38 1.67
CA PRO A 143 13.76 7.72 3.04
C PRO A 143 13.60 6.49 3.93
N LYS A 144 14.60 6.23 4.78
CA LYS A 144 14.57 5.15 5.76
C LYS A 144 14.74 5.75 7.16
N PRO A 145 13.65 5.85 7.94
CA PRO A 145 13.73 6.42 9.28
C PRO A 145 14.58 5.57 10.23
N GLN A 146 15.09 6.21 11.28
CA GLN A 146 15.90 5.55 12.28
C GLN A 146 15.10 4.43 12.96
N GLY A 147 15.73 3.25 13.11
CA GLY A 147 15.09 2.09 13.73
C GLY A 147 14.03 1.42 12.85
N ALA A 148 13.85 1.83 11.59
CA ALA A 148 12.92 1.17 10.67
C ALA A 148 13.27 -0.31 10.50
N LEU A 149 12.27 -1.16 10.71
CA LEU A 149 12.40 -2.59 10.49
C LEU A 149 12.61 -2.89 8.99
N PRO A 150 13.44 -3.88 8.64
CA PRO A 150 13.70 -4.24 7.25
C PRO A 150 12.46 -4.79 6.53
N ASP A 151 11.59 -5.50 7.26
CA ASP A 151 10.27 -5.91 6.79
C ASP A 151 9.21 -5.44 7.80
N LEU A 152 8.32 -4.55 7.37
CA LEU A 152 7.27 -3.98 8.22
C LEU A 152 6.34 -5.07 8.79
N PHE A 153 6.18 -6.21 8.11
CA PHE A 153 5.32 -7.31 8.56
C PHE A 153 5.86 -8.02 9.81
N THR A 154 7.13 -7.78 10.17
CA THR A 154 7.68 -8.23 11.46
C THR A 154 7.13 -7.45 12.65
N ALA A 155 6.61 -6.24 12.43
CA ALA A 155 5.91 -5.45 13.45
C ALA A 155 4.45 -5.88 13.64
N LEU A 156 3.92 -6.79 12.81
CA LEU A 156 2.57 -7.30 12.97
C LEU A 156 2.53 -8.52 13.88
N GLU A 157 1.46 -8.63 14.63
CA GLU A 157 1.11 -9.79 15.42
C GLU A 157 -0.37 -10.13 15.22
N GLY A 158 -0.79 -11.30 15.67
CA GLY A 158 -2.12 -11.79 15.39
C GLY A 158 -2.37 -13.18 15.95
N ASP A 159 -3.57 -13.69 15.73
CA ASP A 159 -4.06 -14.95 16.30
C ASP A 159 -3.52 -16.22 15.59
N ARG A 160 -2.76 -16.05 14.50
CA ARG A 160 -2.19 -17.13 13.69
C ARG A 160 -3.26 -18.04 13.07
N SER A 161 -4.50 -17.58 12.99
CA SER A 161 -5.57 -18.26 12.28
C SER A 161 -5.34 -18.22 10.76
N ALA A 162 -5.99 -19.13 10.06
CA ALA A 162 -6.01 -19.10 8.60
C ALA A 162 -6.51 -17.75 8.03
N ALA A 163 -7.46 -17.11 8.73
CA ALA A 163 -8.00 -15.83 8.32
C ALA A 163 -6.97 -14.70 8.45
N SER A 164 -6.19 -14.64 9.55
CA SER A 164 -5.20 -13.58 9.73
C SER A 164 -4.05 -13.66 8.73
N PHE A 165 -3.61 -14.88 8.34
CA PHE A 165 -2.63 -15.03 7.25
C PHE A 165 -3.18 -14.55 5.90
N LEU A 166 -4.43 -14.88 5.57
CA LEU A 166 -5.05 -14.41 4.34
C LEU A 166 -5.18 -12.88 4.30
N VAL A 167 -5.56 -12.28 5.43
CA VAL A 167 -5.63 -10.83 5.58
C VAL A 167 -4.26 -10.20 5.41
N ALA A 168 -3.22 -10.74 6.06
CA ALA A 168 -1.84 -10.26 5.94
C ALA A 168 -1.35 -10.30 4.48
N SER A 169 -1.72 -11.34 3.74
CA SER A 169 -1.39 -11.50 2.31
C SER A 169 -1.99 -10.40 1.44
N ILE A 170 -3.25 -10.01 1.69
CA ILE A 170 -3.89 -8.91 0.97
C ILE A 170 -3.32 -7.56 1.41
N LEU A 171 -3.19 -7.35 2.72
CA LEU A 171 -2.64 -6.14 3.31
C LEU A 171 -1.25 -5.81 2.74
N ARG A 172 -0.39 -6.81 2.59
CA ARG A 172 0.96 -6.63 2.01
C ARG A 172 0.92 -6.02 0.63
N ARG A 173 0.04 -6.53 -0.23
CA ARG A 173 -0.07 -6.05 -1.61
C ARG A 173 -0.65 -4.64 -1.67
N GLU A 174 -1.59 -4.31 -0.78
CA GLU A 174 -2.10 -2.94 -0.67
C GLU A 174 -1.07 -1.96 -0.10
N PHE A 175 -0.27 -2.37 0.88
CA PHE A 175 0.79 -1.53 1.45
C PHE A 175 1.91 -1.25 0.45
N LEU A 176 2.25 -2.23 -0.41
CA LEU A 176 3.22 -2.03 -1.49
C LEU A 176 2.71 -1.11 -2.61
N GLU A 177 1.40 -0.89 -2.71
CA GLU A 177 0.76 0.06 -3.65
C GLU A 177 0.43 1.40 -2.99
N PHE A 178 0.80 1.61 -1.73
CA PHE A 178 0.49 2.85 -1.03
C PHE A 178 1.01 4.04 -1.84
N GLY A 179 0.14 5.02 -2.10
CA GLY A 179 0.45 6.21 -2.87
C GLY A 179 0.87 5.98 -4.33
N ALA A 180 0.73 4.77 -4.89
CA ALA A 180 1.14 4.47 -6.25
C ALA A 180 0.14 5.00 -7.30
N GLU A 181 0.66 5.85 -8.20
CA GLU A 181 -0.03 6.34 -9.39
C GLU A 181 0.77 6.09 -10.67
N GLY A 182 0.11 6.21 -11.82
CA GLY A 182 0.71 6.00 -13.13
C GLY A 182 1.33 4.60 -13.29
N LYS A 183 2.59 4.55 -13.72
CA LYS A 183 3.32 3.30 -14.02
C LYS A 183 3.71 2.47 -12.78
N HIS A 184 3.65 3.07 -11.60
CA HIS A 184 4.00 2.40 -10.34
C HIS A 184 2.85 1.57 -9.79
N ARG A 185 1.64 1.79 -10.31
CA ARG A 185 0.45 1.03 -9.97
C ARG A 185 0.49 -0.34 -10.65
N ARG A 186 0.65 -1.41 -9.87
CA ARG A 186 0.68 -2.79 -10.36
C ARG A 186 -0.55 -3.53 -9.86
N TRP A 187 -0.64 -3.71 -8.55
CA TRP A 187 -1.65 -4.52 -7.88
C TRP A 187 -3.06 -3.91 -7.90
N ALA A 188 -3.22 -2.59 -8.01
CA ALA A 188 -4.55 -2.00 -8.16
C ALA A 188 -5.27 -2.42 -9.48
N HIS A 189 -4.51 -2.86 -10.49
CA HIS A 189 -5.04 -3.42 -11.73
C HIS A 189 -5.45 -4.89 -11.62
N HIS A 190 -5.22 -5.52 -10.47
CA HIS A 190 -5.63 -6.90 -10.23
C HIS A 190 -7.03 -6.91 -9.62
N ARG A 191 -7.88 -7.84 -10.06
CA ARG A 191 -9.18 -8.16 -9.49
C ARG A 191 -9.13 -9.57 -8.93
N LEU A 192 -9.48 -9.74 -7.66
CA LEU A 192 -9.52 -11.06 -7.03
C LEU A 192 -10.60 -11.91 -7.70
N ILE A 193 -10.29 -13.17 -7.97
CA ILE A 193 -11.20 -14.12 -8.63
C ILE A 193 -11.20 -15.47 -7.91
N ASP A 194 -12.35 -16.14 -7.92
CA ASP A 194 -12.53 -17.55 -7.51
C ASP A 194 -12.88 -18.46 -8.69
N ARG A 195 -13.15 -17.86 -9.86
CA ARG A 195 -13.51 -18.49 -11.14
C ARG A 195 -13.06 -17.61 -12.29
N ILE A 196 -12.95 -18.17 -13.49
CA ILE A 196 -12.64 -17.39 -14.69
C ILE A 196 -13.85 -16.54 -15.09
N PRO A 197 -13.70 -15.22 -15.28
CA PRO A 197 -14.76 -14.38 -15.84
C PRO A 197 -15.17 -14.88 -17.23
N THR A 198 -16.48 -14.95 -17.50
CA THR A 198 -17.03 -15.50 -18.76
C THR A 198 -16.62 -14.71 -19.99
N GLN A 199 -16.26 -13.44 -19.83
CA GLN A 199 -15.82 -12.55 -20.91
C GLN A 199 -14.35 -12.77 -21.30
N LEU A 200 -13.62 -13.65 -20.61
CA LEU A 200 -12.20 -13.91 -20.85
C LEU A 200 -11.99 -15.29 -21.44
N GLN A 201 -11.16 -15.34 -22.49
CA GLN A 201 -10.60 -16.58 -23.01
C GLN A 201 -9.13 -16.71 -22.58
N PRO A 202 -8.86 -17.52 -21.54
CA PRO A 202 -7.50 -17.74 -21.05
C PRO A 202 -6.71 -18.69 -21.97
N ASP A 203 -5.52 -18.25 -22.35
CA ASP A 203 -4.46 -19.04 -22.96
C ASP A 203 -3.53 -19.57 -21.88
N TRP A 204 -3.63 -20.87 -21.61
CA TRP A 204 -3.00 -21.55 -20.49
C TRP A 204 -1.62 -22.09 -20.86
N LYS A 205 -0.59 -21.70 -20.10
CA LYS A 205 0.75 -22.30 -20.24
C LYS A 205 0.86 -23.70 -19.63
N LYS A 206 -0.03 -24.00 -18.69
CA LYS A 206 -0.12 -25.24 -17.91
C LYS A 206 -1.60 -25.55 -17.69
N PRO A 207 -1.98 -26.83 -17.46
CA PRO A 207 -3.37 -27.16 -17.18
C PRO A 207 -3.96 -26.25 -16.09
N PRO A 208 -5.19 -25.76 -16.28
CA PRO A 208 -5.81 -24.84 -15.33
C PRO A 208 -5.88 -25.47 -13.94
N PRO A 209 -5.74 -24.68 -12.88
CA PRO A 209 -5.96 -25.17 -11.52
C PRO A 209 -7.41 -25.68 -11.39
N PRO A 210 -7.63 -26.83 -10.73
CA PRO A 210 -8.97 -27.42 -10.62
C PRO A 210 -9.93 -26.56 -9.80
N GLU A 211 -9.37 -25.73 -8.91
CA GLU A 211 -10.12 -24.82 -8.05
C GLU A 211 -9.30 -23.55 -7.84
N MET A 212 -9.97 -22.39 -7.92
CA MET A 212 -9.37 -21.07 -7.75
C MET A 212 -9.89 -20.35 -6.49
N ALA A 213 -10.68 -21.03 -5.66
CA ALA A 213 -11.11 -20.49 -4.39
C ALA A 213 -9.89 -20.17 -3.51
N PRO A 214 -9.86 -18.97 -2.89
CA PRO A 214 -8.84 -18.60 -1.93
C PRO A 214 -8.76 -19.60 -0.78
N ARG A 215 -7.56 -20.01 -0.41
CA ARG A 215 -7.35 -21.05 0.59
C ARG A 215 -6.10 -20.83 1.41
N VAL A 216 -6.17 -21.34 2.64
CA VAL A 216 -5.06 -21.29 3.58
C VAL A 216 -4.86 -22.65 4.21
N ARG A 217 -3.60 -23.03 4.34
CA ARG A 217 -3.15 -24.21 5.06
C ARG A 217 -2.23 -23.76 6.18
N VAL A 218 -2.65 -23.99 7.43
CA VAL A 218 -1.81 -23.82 8.61
C VAL A 218 -1.23 -25.19 8.98
N PHE A 219 0.09 -25.23 9.19
CA PHE A 219 0.83 -26.44 9.53
C PHE A 219 0.96 -26.58 11.06
N PRO A 220 1.14 -27.81 11.59
CA PRO A 220 1.28 -28.02 13.04
C PRO A 220 2.50 -27.33 13.66
N ASP A 221 3.54 -27.07 12.87
CA ASP A 221 4.74 -26.33 13.29
C ASP A 221 4.54 -24.80 13.32
N GLY A 222 3.31 -24.34 13.05
CA GLY A 222 2.93 -22.93 13.05
C GLY A 222 3.24 -22.19 11.75
N ARG A 223 3.83 -22.85 10.73
CA ARG A 223 3.95 -22.28 9.37
C ARG A 223 2.58 -22.18 8.72
N ALA A 224 2.45 -21.33 7.70
CA ALA A 224 1.24 -21.26 6.90
C ALA A 224 1.53 -21.01 5.42
N ALA A 225 0.65 -21.50 4.57
CA ALA A 225 0.64 -21.19 3.14
C ALA A 225 -0.72 -20.65 2.75
N VAL A 226 -0.72 -19.49 2.09
CA VAL A 226 -1.90 -18.83 1.55
C VAL A 226 -1.84 -18.91 0.03
N GLU A 227 -2.94 -19.28 -0.60
CA GLU A 227 -3.10 -19.25 -2.04
C GLU A 227 -4.38 -18.54 -2.45
N PHE A 228 -4.29 -17.66 -3.43
CA PHE A 228 -5.44 -17.04 -4.08
C PHE A 228 -5.09 -16.61 -5.49
N PHE A 229 -6.11 -16.15 -6.23
CA PHE A 229 -5.98 -15.83 -7.64
C PHE A 229 -6.48 -14.42 -7.93
N SER A 230 -5.89 -13.79 -8.93
CA SER A 230 -6.36 -12.52 -9.45
C SER A 230 -6.28 -12.46 -10.97
N CYS A 231 -7.09 -11.58 -11.57
CA CYS A 231 -7.03 -11.24 -12.97
C CYS A 231 -6.57 -9.78 -13.11
N ARG A 232 -5.49 -9.55 -13.86
CA ARG A 232 -5.09 -8.21 -14.25
C ARG A 232 -5.99 -7.72 -15.37
N ILE A 233 -6.68 -6.59 -15.15
CA ILE A 233 -7.69 -6.06 -16.08
C ILE A 233 -7.14 -5.03 -17.10
N VAL A 234 -5.86 -4.70 -17.00
CA VAL A 234 -5.15 -3.82 -17.96
C VAL A 234 -4.19 -4.65 -18.79
N ALA A 235 -4.04 -4.31 -20.07
CA ALA A 235 -3.18 -5.05 -20.99
C ALA A 235 -1.71 -5.14 -20.54
N PRO A 236 -1.02 -6.28 -20.75
CA PRO A 236 -1.60 -7.58 -21.07
C PRO A 236 -2.50 -8.11 -19.94
N ILE A 237 -3.71 -8.55 -20.31
CA ILE A 237 -4.65 -9.20 -19.40
C ILE A 237 -4.12 -10.59 -19.11
N ALA A 238 -4.01 -10.92 -17.83
CA ALA A 238 -3.43 -12.19 -17.39
C ALA A 238 -4.04 -12.63 -16.07
N ILE A 239 -4.08 -13.95 -15.86
CA ILE A 239 -4.48 -14.57 -14.61
C ILE A 239 -3.23 -14.89 -13.81
N PHE A 240 -3.24 -14.50 -12.54
CA PHE A 240 -2.15 -14.69 -11.60
C PHE A 240 -2.55 -15.65 -10.50
N ARG A 241 -1.61 -16.52 -10.14
CA ARG A 241 -1.61 -17.31 -8.91
C ARG A 241 -0.67 -16.63 -7.92
N HIS A 242 -1.19 -16.39 -6.72
CA HIS A 242 -0.46 -15.80 -5.61
C HIS A 242 -0.27 -16.87 -4.55
N VAL A 243 0.96 -17.10 -4.13
CA VAL A 243 1.30 -18.05 -3.07
C VAL A 243 2.20 -17.34 -2.07
N ASP A 244 1.73 -17.25 -0.82
CA ASP A 244 2.49 -16.65 0.27
C ASP A 244 2.79 -17.70 1.32
N GLN A 245 4.06 -17.80 1.70
CA GLN A 245 4.55 -18.76 2.69
C GLN A 245 5.01 -18.00 3.93
N TYR A 246 4.42 -18.33 5.08
CA TYR A 246 4.71 -17.72 6.37
C TYR A 246 5.49 -18.68 7.24
N GLU A 247 6.56 -18.18 7.83
CA GLU A 247 7.32 -18.92 8.83
C GLU A 247 6.59 -18.97 10.19
N SER A 248 7.05 -19.86 11.05
CA SER A 248 6.51 -19.98 12.40
C SER A 248 6.75 -18.69 13.21
N GLY A 249 5.75 -18.28 14.00
CA GLY A 249 5.83 -17.11 14.88
C GLY A 249 5.79 -15.72 14.23
N GLN A 250 5.85 -15.59 12.90
CA GLN A 250 5.91 -14.27 12.23
C GLN A 250 4.98 -14.11 11.02
N TYR A 251 4.56 -12.86 10.74
CA TYR A 251 3.75 -12.50 9.56
C TYR A 251 4.60 -12.03 8.36
N SER A 252 5.92 -12.14 8.44
CA SER A 252 6.77 -12.00 7.26
C SER A 252 6.57 -13.23 6.36
N ALA A 253 6.15 -12.97 5.13
CA ALA A 253 5.96 -14.02 4.12
C ALA A 253 7.00 -13.98 3.00
N ASN A 254 7.29 -15.14 2.42
CA ASN A 254 7.85 -15.25 1.09
C ASN A 254 6.69 -15.29 0.08
N CYS A 255 6.58 -14.25 -0.75
CA CYS A 255 5.47 -14.06 -1.69
C CYS A 255 5.91 -14.44 -3.11
N THR A 256 5.14 -15.31 -3.76
CA THR A 256 5.34 -15.69 -5.16
C THR A 256 4.10 -15.34 -5.97
N ASP A 257 4.26 -14.41 -6.91
CA ASP A 257 3.21 -14.00 -7.84
C ASP A 257 3.56 -14.50 -9.24
N ARG A 258 2.71 -15.35 -9.83
CA ARG A 258 2.99 -15.97 -11.14
C ARG A 258 1.82 -15.86 -12.08
N ALA A 259 2.04 -15.32 -13.27
CA ALA A 259 1.09 -15.40 -14.37
C ALA A 259 0.95 -16.86 -14.84
N ILE A 260 -0.25 -17.40 -14.76
CA ILE A 260 -0.57 -18.79 -15.13
C ILE A 260 -1.28 -18.89 -16.49
N ALA A 261 -1.91 -17.81 -16.93
CA ALA A 261 -2.51 -17.69 -18.25
C ALA A 261 -2.48 -16.24 -18.72
N LEU A 262 -2.31 -16.03 -20.03
CA LEU A 262 -2.70 -14.77 -20.67
C LEU A 262 -4.20 -14.85 -20.99
N ALA A 263 -4.89 -13.74 -21.13
CA ALA A 263 -6.30 -13.75 -21.49
C ALA A 263 -6.60 -12.67 -22.52
N THR A 264 -7.56 -12.97 -23.40
CA THR A 264 -8.13 -12.03 -24.34
C THR A 264 -9.59 -11.77 -23.99
N VAL A 265 -10.07 -10.55 -24.27
CA VAL A 265 -11.48 -10.20 -24.08
C VAL A 265 -12.25 -10.70 -25.27
N VAL A 266 -13.29 -11.50 -25.01
CA VAL A 266 -14.23 -11.91 -26.04
C VAL A 266 -15.12 -10.71 -26.36
N LYS A 267 -14.99 -10.16 -27.56
CA LYS A 267 -15.98 -9.19 -28.07
C LYS A 267 -17.26 -9.98 -28.36
N GLN A 268 -18.35 -9.61 -27.68
CA GLN A 268 -19.70 -10.05 -28.04
C GLN A 268 -20.19 -9.26 -29.25
#